data_AF-A0A1Y4CUX9-F1
#
_entry.id   AF-A0A1Y4CUX9-F1
#
_cell.length_a   1.000
_cell.length_b   1.000
_cell.length_c   1.000
_cell.angle_alpha   90.00
_cell.angle_beta   90.00
_cell.angle_gamma   90.00
#
_symmetry.space_group_name_H-M   'P 1'
#
loop_
_entity.id
_entity.type
_entity.pdbx_description
1 polymer ?
#
loop_
_entity_poly.entity_id
_entity_poly.type
_entity_poly.pdbx_seq_one_letter_code
_entity_poly.pdbx_strand_id
1 'polypeptide(L)'
;MNYKLYNIDCRLQYEAAAKVFFHLVEGWRNARNYRTRLSREHGYFYDTNSEQWIAFDNRTREFFVERFDTEREAIKFLTDGPNDLPA
;
A
#
# COMPACT_ATOMS: atom_id res chain seq x y z
N MET A 1 -28.03 -2.21 3.68
CA MET A 1 -26.84 -3.01 3.33
C MET A 1 -25.87 -2.94 4.50
N ASN A 2 -25.72 -4.04 5.23
CA ASN A 2 -24.78 -4.12 6.35
C ASN A 2 -23.41 -4.55 5.81
N TYR A 3 -22.44 -3.64 5.81
CA TYR A 3 -21.06 -4.02 5.50
C TYR A 3 -20.50 -4.70 6.75
N LYS A 4 -20.38 -6.04 6.71
CA LYS A 4 -19.54 -6.75 7.69
C LYS A 4 -18.10 -6.30 7.45
N LEU A 5 -17.56 -5.51 8.38
CA LEU A 5 -16.12 -5.32 8.50
C LEU A 5 -15.53 -6.70 8.83
N TYR A 6 -14.95 -7.35 7.83
CA TYR A 6 -14.09 -8.50 8.09
C TYR A 6 -12.87 -7.97 8.81
N ASN A 7 -12.80 -8.23 10.12
CA ASN A 7 -11.57 -8.09 10.87
C ASN A 7 -10.64 -9.17 10.31
N ILE A 8 -9.82 -8.80 9.34
CA ILE A 8 -8.78 -9.63 8.77
C ILE A 8 -7.69 -9.68 9.84
N ASP A 9 -7.93 -10.48 10.87
CA ASP A 9 -6.92 -10.91 11.85
C ASP A 9 -6.04 -11.99 11.21
N CYS A 10 -5.63 -11.71 9.97
CA CYS A 10 -4.72 -12.55 9.24
C CYS A 10 -3.32 -12.14 9.69
N ARG A 11 -2.81 -12.85 10.70
CA ARG A 11 -1.38 -13.18 10.78
C ARG A 11 -0.98 -14.03 9.56
N LEU A 12 -1.19 -13.51 8.35
CA LEU A 12 -0.44 -13.91 7.18
C LEU A 12 0.99 -13.57 7.55
N GLN A 13 1.81 -14.60 7.78
CA GLN A 13 3.21 -14.46 8.13
C GLN A 13 3.82 -13.37 7.24
N TYR A 14 4.30 -12.30 7.88
CA TYR A 14 4.46 -10.94 7.38
C TYR A 14 4.79 -10.79 5.87
N GLU A 15 5.73 -11.60 5.38
CA GLU A 15 6.14 -11.63 3.97
C GLU A 15 5.05 -12.10 2.99
N ALA A 16 4.22 -13.06 3.37
CA ALA A 16 3.13 -13.58 2.54
C ALA A 16 1.98 -12.58 2.40
N ALA A 17 1.64 -11.86 3.47
CA ALA A 17 0.61 -10.81 3.46
C ALA A 17 1.03 -9.69 2.51
N ALA A 18 2.28 -9.25 2.68
CA ALA A 18 2.88 -8.22 1.87
C ALA A 18 2.88 -8.65 0.39
N LYS A 19 3.38 -9.85 0.06
CA LYS A 19 3.40 -10.38 -1.32
C LYS A 19 2.02 -10.40 -1.99
N VAL A 20 0.99 -10.84 -1.28
CA VAL A 20 -0.39 -10.85 -1.80
C VAL A 20 -0.88 -9.42 -2.04
N PHE A 21 -0.62 -8.51 -1.10
CA PHE A 21 -0.98 -7.11 -1.23
C PHE A 21 -0.26 -6.45 -2.43
N PHE A 22 1.05 -6.69 -2.60
CA PHE A 22 1.81 -6.25 -3.78
C PHE A 22 1.19 -6.70 -5.07
N HIS A 23 0.87 -7.99 -5.17
CA HIS A 23 0.30 -8.56 -6.38
C HIS A 23 -1.07 -7.96 -6.73
N LEU A 24 -1.89 -7.67 -5.70
CA LEU A 24 -3.16 -6.97 -5.87
C LEU A 24 -2.94 -5.55 -6.40
N VAL A 25 -2.05 -4.77 -5.77
CA VAL A 25 -1.79 -3.37 -6.17
C VAL A 25 -1.15 -3.29 -7.55
N GLU A 26 -0.20 -4.17 -7.88
CA GLU A 26 0.43 -4.26 -9.20
C GLU A 26 -0.58 -4.64 -10.29
N GLY A 27 -1.46 -5.61 -10.01
CA GLY A 27 -2.56 -5.94 -10.90
C GLY A 27 -3.53 -4.77 -11.11
N TRP A 28 -3.79 -4.00 -10.06
CA TRP A 28 -4.67 -2.83 -10.11
C TRP A 28 -4.06 -1.63 -10.84
N ARG A 29 -2.74 -1.41 -10.71
CA ARG A 29 -2.00 -0.39 -11.48
C ARG A 29 -2.27 -0.54 -12.98
N ASN A 30 -2.17 -1.77 -13.49
CA ASN A 30 -2.36 -2.07 -14.92
C ASN A 30 -3.82 -1.92 -15.37
N ALA A 31 -4.78 -2.13 -14.46
CA ALA A 31 -6.21 -2.08 -14.79
C ALA A 31 -6.82 -0.67 -14.70
N ARG A 32 -6.29 0.21 -13.83
CA ARG A 32 -6.97 1.46 -13.45
C ARG A 32 -6.14 2.74 -13.59
N ASN A 33 -4.93 2.67 -14.13
CA ASN A 33 -4.02 3.83 -14.27
C ASN A 33 -3.83 4.60 -12.95
N TYR A 34 -3.73 3.87 -11.84
CA TYR A 34 -3.50 4.51 -10.55
C TYR A 34 -2.16 5.27 -10.53
N ARG A 35 -2.14 6.45 -9.89
CA ARG A 35 -0.89 7.13 -9.55
C ARG A 35 -0.23 6.31 -8.45
N THR A 36 0.77 5.52 -8.83
CA THR A 36 1.43 4.58 -7.93
C THR A 36 2.94 4.66 -8.08
N ARG A 37 3.67 4.48 -6.99
CA ARG A 37 5.09 4.17 -7.03
C ARG A 37 5.35 2.98 -6.09
N LEU A 38 5.83 1.88 -6.66
CA LEU A 38 5.88 0.57 -6.00
C LEU A 38 7.28 -0.02 -6.08
N SER A 39 7.78 -0.55 -4.97
CA SER A 39 8.91 -1.48 -4.90
C SER A 39 8.40 -2.86 -4.49
N ARG A 40 9.28 -3.86 -4.36
CA ARG A 40 8.91 -5.22 -3.89
C ARG A 40 8.48 -5.28 -2.43
N GLU A 41 8.84 -4.27 -1.64
CA GLU A 41 8.69 -4.29 -0.17
C GLU A 41 8.01 -3.05 0.41
N HIS A 42 7.77 -2.00 -0.38
CA HIS A 42 7.04 -0.81 0.07
C HIS A 42 6.55 0.01 -1.14
N GLY A 43 5.67 0.98 -0.88
CA GLY A 43 5.15 1.85 -1.93
C GLY A 43 3.90 2.61 -1.50
N TYR A 44 3.37 3.38 -2.44
CA TYR A 44 2.12 4.10 -2.24
C TYR A 44 1.31 4.20 -3.54
N PHE A 45 0.01 4.39 -3.40
CA PHE A 45 -0.90 4.64 -4.50
C PHE A 45 -2.08 5.52 -4.10
N TYR A 46 -2.69 6.19 -5.06
CA TYR A 46 -3.95 6.90 -4.85
C TYR A 46 -5.14 5.97 -5.09
N ASP A 47 -5.99 5.76 -4.08
CA ASP A 47 -7.26 5.06 -4.22
C ASP A 47 -8.38 6.07 -4.52
N THR A 48 -8.93 6.00 -5.72
CA THR A 48 -10.02 6.88 -6.17
C THR A 48 -11.36 6.60 -5.48
N ASN A 49 -11.54 5.42 -4.88
CA ASN A 49 -12.79 5.10 -4.17
C ASN A 49 -12.86 5.78 -2.81
N SER A 50 -11.74 5.83 -2.10
CA SER A 50 -11.62 6.51 -0.80
C SER A 50 -11.11 7.94 -0.92
N GLU A 51 -10.72 8.37 -2.12
CA GLU A 51 -10.08 9.66 -2.41
C GLU A 51 -8.82 9.93 -1.56
N GLN A 52 -8.11 8.87 -1.18
CA GLN A 52 -6.97 8.92 -0.25
C GLN A 52 -5.74 8.26 -0.83
N TRP A 53 -4.58 8.69 -0.34
CA TRP A 53 -3.30 8.04 -0.58
C TRP A 53 -3.11 6.90 0.39
N ILE A 54 -2.77 5.72 -0.13
CA ILE A 54 -2.47 4.53 0.65
C ILE A 54 -0.97 4.29 0.56
N ALA A 55 -0.27 4.27 1.69
CA ALA A 55 1.13 3.84 1.75
C ALA A 55 1.24 2.53 2.50
N PHE A 56 2.21 1.71 2.12
CA PHE A 56 2.48 0.44 2.78
C PHE A 56 3.99 0.18 2.82
N ASP A 57 4.46 -0.46 3.88
CA ASP A 57 5.87 -0.76 4.11
C ASP A 57 6.03 -2.12 4.79
N ASN A 58 6.87 -2.98 4.22
CA ASN A 58 7.22 -4.30 4.74
C ASN A 58 8.72 -4.44 5.03
N ARG A 59 9.52 -3.38 4.88
CA ARG A 59 10.99 -3.47 4.99
C ARG A 59 11.47 -3.88 6.38
N THR A 60 10.69 -3.60 7.41
CA THR A 60 10.97 -4.02 8.80
C THR A 60 10.53 -5.45 9.11
N ARG A 61 9.96 -6.18 8.14
CA ARG A 61 9.28 -7.47 8.32
C ARG A 61 8.05 -7.39 9.23
N GLU A 62 7.57 -6.17 9.48
CA GLU A 62 6.26 -5.88 10.01
C GLU A 62 5.52 -5.15 8.89
N PHE A 63 4.44 -5.76 8.38
CA PHE A 63 3.70 -5.18 7.27
C PHE A 63 2.80 -4.06 7.78
N PHE A 64 3.10 -2.82 7.37
CA PHE A 64 2.29 -1.65 7.69
C PHE A 64 1.54 -1.16 6.46
N VAL A 65 0.33 -0.65 6.69
CA VAL A 65 -0.49 0.01 5.67
C VAL A 65 -1.28 1.14 6.33
N GLU A 66 -1.21 2.34 5.76
CA GLU A 66 -1.81 3.54 6.36
C GLU A 66 -2.43 4.43 5.26
N ARG A 67 -3.43 5.25 5.63
CA ARG A 67 -4.12 6.18 4.73
C ARG A 67 -3.73 7.62 5.02
N PHE A 68 -3.64 8.42 3.97
CA PHE A 68 -3.24 9.82 4.03
C PHE A 68 -4.09 10.67 3.08
N ASP A 69 -4.29 11.93 3.47
CA ASP A 69 -5.04 12.88 2.64
C ASP A 69 -4.15 13.45 1.53
N THR A 70 -2.82 13.49 1.74
CA THR A 70 -1.87 14.01 0.76
C THR A 70 -0.78 13.00 0.37
N GLU A 71 -0.34 13.07 -0.89
CA GLU A 71 0.77 12.26 -1.42
C GLU A 71 2.04 12.43 -0.58
N ARG A 72 2.28 13.67 -0.13
CA ARG A 72 3.45 14.01 0.67
C ARG A 72 3.48 13.29 2.01
N GLU A 73 2.32 13.12 2.66
CA GLU A 73 2.23 12.40 3.94
C GLU A 73 2.44 10.90 3.73
N ALA A 74 1.85 10.33 2.67
CA ALA A 74 2.07 8.94 2.27
C ALA A 74 3.55 8.67 1.98
N ILE A 75 4.25 9.59 1.32
CA ILE A 75 5.68 9.49 1.09
C ILE A 75 6.48 9.61 2.39
N LYS A 76 6.12 10.53 3.29
CA LYS A 76 6.81 10.75 4.57
C LYS A 76 6.70 9.53 5.48
N PHE A 77 5.61 8.79 5.40
CA PHE A 77 5.42 7.54 6.13
C PHE A 77 6.47 6.48 5.78
N LEU A 78 6.95 6.45 4.53
CA LEU A 78 7.89 5.44 4.04
C LEU A 78 9.34 5.63 4.49
N THR A 79 9.60 6.25 5.66
CA THR A 79 10.90 6.45 6.35
C THR A 79 12.08 7.09 5.57
N ASP A 80 12.30 6.71 4.30
CA ASP A 80 13.41 7.10 3.42
C ASP A 80 12.97 7.99 2.23
N GLY A 81 11.68 8.33 2.16
CA GLY A 81 11.12 9.15 1.08
C GLY A 81 11.02 8.40 -0.26
N PRO A 82 10.63 9.07 -1.35
CA PRO A 82 10.24 8.39 -2.59
C PRO A 82 11.44 7.93 -3.42
N ASN A 83 12.68 8.25 -3.00
CA ASN A 83 13.90 8.02 -3.78
C ASN A 83 14.26 6.53 -3.92
N ASP A 84 13.77 5.67 -3.03
CA ASP A 84 14.03 4.22 -3.03
C ASP A 84 13.00 3.41 -3.82
N LEU A 85 12.01 4.08 -4.40
CA LEU A 85 11.04 3.46 -5.31
C LEU A 85 11.56 3.60 -6.75
N PRO A 86 11.37 2.60 -7.63
CA PRO A 86 11.75 2.74 -9.04
C PRO A 86 11.02 3.93 -9.68
N ALA A 87 11.67 4.54 -10.68
CA ALA A 87 11.16 5.68 -11.43
C ALA A 87 9.94 5.30 -12.29
#